data_AF-A0A0R0FI09-F1
#
_entry.id   AF-A0A0R0FI09-F1
#
_cell.length_a   1.000
_cell.length_b   1.000
_cell.length_c   1.000
_cell.angle_alpha   90.00
_cell.angle_beta   90.00
_cell.angle_gamma   90.00
#
_symmetry.space_group_name_H-M   'P 1'
#
loop_
_entity.id
_entity.type
_entity.pdbx_description
1 polymer ?
#
loop_
_entity_poly.entity_id
_entity_poly.type
_entity_poly.pdbx_seq_one_letter_code
_entity_poly.pdbx_strand_id
1 'polypeptide(L)'
;MGNQGLNGNYAVPQWMPQFECKVETQVLVVLDDVWSLSVLDKLVLKIPGCKFLVVSRFNFPTIFNATYHVELLGEHDALSLFCHHAFGQKSIPMGANVSLVKQVVAECGRLPLALKVIGASLRDQNEMFWLSVKSRLSQGQSIGETYETNLIDRMAISTNYLPEKIKECFLDLCSFPEDRKIPLEVLINMWVEIYDIDEAEAYAIVVELSNKNLLTLVQEARVGGMYSSCFEISVTQHDILRDLALHLSNRGSIHQHRRLVMATRKENGLLPKEWSRYEDQPFEAQIVSINTGEMTKMDWFDLDFPKAEVLIINFTSTEYFLPPFINKMPNLRALIIINHSTSHARLQNVSVFRNLTNLKSLWLEKVSIPQLSGTVLQNLGKLFVVLCKINNSLDGKQFPNLSELTLDHCVDLTQFPSSICGIKSLQNLSLTNCHSLSQLPVEFGKLRSLEILRLYACPYLETLPPSMCDMKRLKYIDISQCVNLTCFPEEIGRLVCLEKIDMRECPMIRYLPKSAVSLQSLQLVICDEEVQDMWSDVEMSNSNVLIQVAEQHYDLDWLQE
;
A
#
# COMPACT_ATOMS: atom_id res chain seq x y z
N MET A 1 9.64 1.11 -34.22
CA MET A 1 9.65 0.72 -35.64
C MET A 1 9.57 -0.80 -35.74
N GLY A 2 8.66 -1.31 -36.58
CA GLY A 2 8.77 -2.60 -37.29
C GLY A 2 8.61 -3.92 -36.51
N ASN A 3 7.38 -4.43 -36.44
CA ASN A 3 7.13 -5.88 -36.33
C ASN A 3 7.26 -6.51 -37.72
N GLN A 4 8.12 -7.51 -37.89
CA GLN A 4 7.97 -8.55 -38.92
C GLN A 4 8.50 -9.91 -38.42
N GLY A 5 7.57 -10.87 -38.29
CA GLY A 5 7.72 -12.30 -38.59
C GLY A 5 8.64 -13.17 -37.73
N LEU A 6 8.07 -14.05 -36.89
CA LEU A 6 8.66 -15.35 -36.55
C LEU A 6 7.59 -16.44 -36.30
N ASN A 7 7.89 -17.64 -36.81
CA ASN A 7 7.11 -18.88 -36.88
C ASN A 7 6.91 -19.62 -35.54
N GLY A 8 5.76 -20.27 -35.37
CA GLY A 8 5.56 -21.73 -35.19
C GLY A 8 6.18 -22.54 -34.04
N ASN A 9 7.22 -22.09 -33.34
CA ASN A 9 7.84 -22.81 -32.22
C ASN A 9 8.03 -21.84 -31.05
N TYR A 10 7.05 -21.81 -30.13
CA TYR A 10 7.16 -21.07 -28.88
C TYR A 10 8.25 -21.70 -28.00
N ALA A 11 9.45 -21.12 -28.03
CA ALA A 11 10.43 -21.27 -26.97
C ALA A 11 10.15 -20.20 -25.91
N VAL A 12 10.09 -20.61 -24.64
CA VAL A 12 10.05 -19.71 -23.47
C VAL A 12 11.08 -18.59 -23.68
N PRO A 13 10.73 -17.31 -23.53
CA PRO A 13 11.72 -16.24 -23.61
C PRO A 13 12.81 -16.53 -22.58
N GLN A 14 14.02 -16.84 -23.05
CA GLN A 14 15.21 -16.72 -22.22
C GLN A 14 15.38 -15.23 -21.94
N TRP A 15 14.75 -14.75 -20.87
CA TRP A 15 15.22 -13.54 -20.22
C TRP A 15 16.61 -13.87 -19.66
N MET A 16 17.64 -13.73 -20.50
CA MET A 16 18.96 -13.46 -19.98
C MET A 16 18.90 -12.02 -19.47
N PRO A 17 19.10 -11.77 -18.18
CA PRO A 17 19.62 -10.48 -17.77
C PRO A 17 20.89 -10.29 -18.60
N GLN A 18 20.99 -9.24 -19.42
CA GLN A 18 22.26 -8.82 -19.99
C GLN A 18 23.12 -8.22 -18.87
N PHE A 19 23.37 -8.99 -17.81
CA PHE A 19 24.48 -8.74 -16.90
C PHE A 19 25.72 -9.29 -17.61
N GLU A 20 26.22 -8.54 -18.60
CA GLU A 20 27.63 -8.63 -18.94
C GLU A 20 28.38 -8.08 -17.73
N CYS A 21 28.69 -8.96 -16.77
CA CYS A 21 29.60 -8.65 -15.68
C CYS A 21 30.97 -8.40 -16.33
N LYS A 22 31.21 -7.14 -16.73
CA LYS A 22 32.55 -6.69 -17.12
C LYS A 22 33.44 -6.99 -15.91
N VAL A 23 34.47 -7.79 -16.17
CA VAL A 23 35.29 -8.60 -15.24
C VAL A 23 36.02 -7.80 -14.14
N GLU A 24 35.71 -6.52 -13.94
CA GLU A 24 36.38 -5.62 -13.00
C GLU A 24 35.61 -5.33 -11.71
N THR A 25 34.34 -5.74 -11.57
CA THR A 25 33.54 -5.47 -10.35
C THR A 25 33.18 -6.75 -9.59
N GLN A 26 33.52 -6.80 -8.29
CA GLN A 26 33.06 -7.87 -7.40
C GLN A 26 31.58 -7.64 -7.07
N VAL A 27 30.70 -8.53 -7.55
CA VAL A 27 29.25 -8.42 -7.32
C VAL A 27 28.83 -9.41 -6.24
N LEU A 28 28.09 -8.94 -5.23
CA LEU A 28 27.38 -9.77 -4.26
C LEU A 28 25.90 -9.82 -4.64
N VAL A 29 25.35 -11.02 -4.81
CA VAL A 29 23.93 -11.26 -5.06
C VAL A 29 23.33 -11.89 -3.81
N VAL A 30 22.35 -11.23 -3.21
CA VAL A 30 21.58 -11.76 -2.07
C VAL A 30 20.25 -12.28 -2.59
N LEU A 31 20.01 -13.57 -2.42
CA LEU A 31 18.73 -14.21 -2.72
C LEU A 31 18.03 -14.49 -1.40
N ASP A 32 17.04 -13.68 -1.08
CA ASP A 32 16.23 -13.86 0.12
C ASP A 32 15.09 -14.87 -0.13
N ASP A 33 14.73 -15.59 0.92
CA ASP A 33 13.64 -16.58 0.98
C ASP A 33 13.54 -17.58 -0.21
N VAL A 34 14.60 -18.37 -0.43
CA VAL A 34 14.62 -19.36 -1.52
C VAL A 34 13.91 -20.66 -1.14
N TRP A 35 12.86 -21.04 -1.90
CA TRP A 35 12.00 -22.20 -1.60
C TRP A 35 12.44 -23.53 -2.22
N SER A 36 13.28 -23.53 -3.27
CA SER A 36 13.63 -24.78 -3.95
C SER A 36 14.99 -24.75 -4.66
N LEU A 37 15.63 -25.92 -4.70
CA LEU A 37 16.92 -26.14 -5.37
C LEU A 37 16.83 -25.91 -6.89
N SER A 38 15.70 -26.29 -7.50
CA SER A 38 15.50 -26.25 -8.95
C SER A 38 15.48 -24.84 -9.54
N VAL A 39 15.06 -23.84 -8.75
CA VAL A 39 15.12 -22.41 -9.09
C VAL A 39 16.55 -21.91 -8.95
N LEU A 40 17.22 -22.29 -7.87
CA LEU A 40 18.55 -21.84 -7.52
C LEU A 40 19.63 -22.33 -8.52
N ASP A 41 19.56 -23.60 -8.92
CA ASP A 41 20.46 -24.21 -9.92
C ASP A 41 20.48 -23.41 -11.23
N LYS A 42 19.31 -22.90 -11.65
CA LYS A 42 19.17 -22.15 -12.91
C LYS A 42 19.78 -20.74 -12.85
N LEU A 43 19.92 -20.17 -11.67
CA LEU A 43 20.42 -18.81 -11.44
C LEU A 43 21.93 -18.81 -11.16
N VAL A 44 22.37 -19.60 -10.17
CA VAL A 44 23.76 -19.58 -9.67
C VAL A 44 24.75 -20.06 -10.73
N LEU A 45 24.40 -21.09 -11.50
CA LEU A 45 25.28 -21.66 -12.54
C LEU A 45 25.46 -20.74 -13.76
N LYS A 46 24.65 -19.69 -13.91
CA LYS A 46 24.61 -18.85 -15.11
C LYS A 46 25.31 -17.49 -14.98
N ILE A 47 25.66 -17.07 -13.77
CA ILE A 47 26.28 -15.76 -13.53
C ILE A 47 27.66 -15.94 -12.88
N PRO A 48 28.68 -16.32 -13.67
CA PRO A 48 30.03 -16.50 -13.16
C PRO A 48 30.62 -15.16 -12.69
N GLY A 49 31.38 -15.18 -11.59
CA GLY A 49 32.06 -13.99 -11.03
C GLY A 49 31.32 -13.29 -9.89
N CYS A 50 30.09 -13.69 -9.57
CA CYS A 50 29.35 -13.19 -8.42
C CYS A 50 29.59 -14.03 -7.15
N LYS A 51 29.59 -13.39 -5.98
CA LYS A 51 29.38 -14.07 -4.70
C LYS A 51 27.88 -14.13 -4.43
N PHE A 52 27.38 -15.27 -3.98
CA PHE A 52 25.96 -15.44 -3.65
C PHE A 52 25.80 -15.62 -2.14
N LEU A 53 24.86 -14.88 -1.55
CA LEU A 53 24.32 -15.14 -0.22
C LEU A 53 22.87 -15.58 -0.40
N VAL A 54 22.53 -16.78 0.08
CA VAL A 54 21.18 -17.30 -0.02
C VAL A 54 20.60 -17.49 1.37
N VAL A 55 19.46 -16.86 1.62
CA VAL A 55 18.68 -17.02 2.85
C VAL A 55 17.52 -17.95 2.55
N SER A 56 17.33 -19.00 3.35
CA SER A 56 16.30 -20.01 3.12
C SER A 56 16.01 -20.79 4.40
N ARG A 57 14.79 -21.33 4.49
CA ARG A 57 14.40 -22.35 5.48
C ARG A 57 15.02 -23.73 5.18
N PHE A 58 15.56 -23.94 3.97
CA PHE A 58 16.14 -25.19 3.51
C PHE A 58 17.66 -25.08 3.34
N ASN A 59 18.35 -26.22 3.42
CA ASN A 59 19.78 -26.29 3.14
C ASN A 59 20.02 -26.78 1.70
N PHE A 60 20.94 -26.13 0.98
CA PHE A 60 21.31 -26.45 -0.40
C PHE A 60 22.80 -26.85 -0.51
N PRO A 61 23.21 -27.96 0.13
CA PRO A 61 24.62 -28.34 0.25
C PRO A 61 25.26 -28.74 -1.09
N THR A 62 24.45 -28.99 -2.13
CA THR A 62 24.93 -29.37 -3.47
C THR A 62 25.42 -28.17 -4.28
N ILE A 63 24.98 -26.95 -3.95
CA ILE A 63 25.32 -25.72 -4.70
C ILE A 63 26.33 -24.87 -3.92
N PHE A 64 26.24 -24.85 -2.59
CA PHE A 64 27.06 -23.97 -1.75
C PHE A 64 28.04 -24.74 -0.88
N ASN A 65 29.28 -24.24 -0.84
CA ASN A 65 30.37 -24.82 -0.06
C ASN A 65 30.37 -24.36 1.41
N ALA A 66 29.56 -23.36 1.76
CA ALA A 66 29.46 -22.82 3.10
C ALA A 66 28.00 -22.54 3.43
N THR A 67 27.55 -23.04 4.59
CA THR A 67 26.21 -22.82 5.14
C THR A 67 26.35 -22.22 6.53
N TYR A 68 25.64 -21.13 6.80
CA TYR A 68 25.53 -20.55 8.13
C TYR A 68 24.13 -20.80 8.68
N HIS A 69 24.03 -21.49 9.82
CA HIS A 69 22.76 -21.68 10.51
C HIS A 69 22.55 -20.54 11.50
N VAL A 70 21.51 -19.72 11.29
CA VAL A 70 21.17 -18.63 12.20
C VAL A 70 20.70 -19.23 13.53
N GLU A 71 21.46 -18.96 14.60
CA GLU A 71 21.14 -19.45 15.94
C GLU A 71 20.03 -18.64 16.61
N LEU A 72 19.35 -19.26 17.58
CA LEU A 72 18.41 -18.57 18.46
C LEU A 72 19.13 -17.53 19.33
N LEU A 73 18.47 -16.41 19.62
CA LEU A 73 19.04 -15.32 20.42
C LEU A 73 19.56 -15.82 21.77
N GLY A 74 20.71 -15.34 22.24
CA GLY A 74 21.18 -15.63 23.61
C GLY A 74 20.14 -15.23 24.66
N GLU A 75 20.16 -15.86 25.85
CA GLU A 75 19.16 -15.57 26.90
C GLU A 75 19.11 -14.09 27.30
N HIS A 76 20.29 -13.45 27.38
CA HIS A 76 20.41 -12.03 27.66
C HIS A 76 19.76 -11.17 26.57
N ASP A 77 20.05 -11.47 25.31
CA ASP A 77 19.54 -10.69 24.17
C ASP A 77 18.04 -10.92 23.96
N ALA A 78 17.56 -12.15 24.18
CA ALA A 78 16.15 -12.48 24.18
C ALA A 78 15.38 -11.69 25.26
N LEU A 79 15.92 -11.65 26.49
CA LEU A 79 15.34 -10.85 27.58
C LEU A 79 15.37 -9.36 27.26
N SER A 80 16.49 -8.86 26.74
CA SER A 80 16.66 -7.45 26.37
C SER A 80 15.67 -7.04 25.27
N LEU A 81 15.53 -7.84 24.22
CA LEU A 81 14.60 -7.62 23.12
C LEU A 81 13.15 -7.62 23.62
N PHE A 82 12.78 -8.62 24.42
CA PHE A 82 11.44 -8.69 25.01
C PHE A 82 11.14 -7.48 25.89
N CYS A 83 12.07 -7.09 26.77
CA CYS A 83 11.89 -5.93 27.65
C CYS A 83 11.73 -4.64 26.84
N HIS A 84 12.49 -4.49 25.75
CA HIS A 84 12.37 -3.33 24.88
C HIS A 84 10.94 -3.18 24.33
N HIS A 85 10.32 -4.29 23.92
CA HIS A 85 8.95 -4.25 23.40
C HIS A 85 7.88 -4.18 24.51
N ALA A 86 8.07 -4.85 25.64
CA ALA A 86 7.09 -4.87 26.74
C ALA A 86 7.11 -3.61 27.63
N PHE A 87 8.28 -2.99 27.81
CA PHE A 87 8.48 -1.91 28.78
C PHE A 87 9.10 -0.64 28.18
N GLY A 88 9.47 -0.64 26.90
CA GLY A 88 10.18 0.49 26.27
C GLY A 88 11.65 0.63 26.69
N GLN A 89 12.20 -0.34 27.43
CA GLN A 89 13.57 -0.33 27.95
C GLN A 89 14.22 -1.71 27.87
N LYS A 90 15.56 -1.78 27.77
CA LYS A 90 16.30 -3.05 27.54
C LYS A 90 16.42 -3.97 28.77
N SER A 91 15.85 -3.59 29.91
CA SER A 91 15.94 -4.37 31.16
C SER A 91 14.61 -4.41 31.89
N ILE A 92 14.45 -5.36 32.81
CA ILE A 92 13.23 -5.50 33.60
C ILE A 92 13.11 -4.31 34.57
N PRO A 93 12.01 -3.54 34.56
CA PRO A 93 11.80 -2.45 35.51
C PRO A 93 11.79 -2.94 36.96
N MET A 94 12.26 -2.12 37.92
CA MET A 94 12.33 -2.52 39.33
C MET A 94 10.97 -2.91 39.95
N GLY A 95 9.87 -2.36 39.44
CA GLY A 95 8.52 -2.67 39.90
C GLY A 95 7.87 -3.90 39.26
N ALA A 96 8.51 -4.53 38.28
CA ALA A 96 7.95 -5.67 37.55
C ALA A 96 8.34 -7.01 38.20
N ASN A 97 7.47 -8.01 38.08
CA ASN A 97 7.74 -9.36 38.56
C ASN A 97 8.81 -10.05 37.70
N VAL A 98 10.06 -9.99 38.16
CA VAL A 98 11.23 -10.55 37.46
C VAL A 98 11.06 -12.03 37.10
N SER A 99 10.47 -12.82 38.01
CA SER A 99 10.26 -14.25 37.78
C SER A 99 9.26 -14.49 36.66
N LEU A 100 8.14 -13.76 36.66
CA LEU A 100 7.11 -13.90 35.64
C LEU A 100 7.62 -13.48 34.26
N VAL A 101 8.35 -12.36 34.17
CA VAL A 101 8.94 -11.88 32.92
C VAL A 101 9.89 -12.93 32.34
N LYS A 102 10.82 -13.46 33.14
CA LYS A 102 11.75 -14.49 32.69
C LYS A 102 11.04 -15.78 32.24
N GLN A 103 9.96 -16.17 32.92
CA GLN A 103 9.16 -17.33 32.52
C GLN A 103 8.50 -17.10 31.16
N VAL A 104 7.85 -15.96 30.94
CA VAL A 104 7.24 -15.64 29.63
C VAL A 104 8.30 -15.64 28.53
N VAL A 105 9.46 -15.01 28.75
CA VAL A 105 10.57 -14.99 27.79
C VAL A 105 11.06 -16.40 27.44
N ALA A 106 11.15 -17.29 28.43
CA ALA A 106 11.53 -18.67 28.20
C ALA A 106 10.52 -19.41 27.30
N GLU A 107 9.23 -19.20 27.54
CA GLU A 107 8.16 -19.81 26.73
C GLU A 107 8.11 -19.29 25.28
N CYS A 108 8.58 -18.07 25.04
CA CYS A 108 8.74 -17.52 23.68
C CYS A 108 9.84 -18.23 22.85
N GLY A 109 10.59 -19.17 23.43
CA GLY A 109 11.51 -20.05 22.70
C GLY A 109 12.72 -19.32 22.08
N ARG A 110 13.10 -18.15 22.61
CA ARG A 110 14.25 -17.34 22.14
C ARG A 110 14.11 -16.86 20.68
N LEU A 111 12.89 -16.89 20.12
CA LEU A 111 12.60 -16.44 18.77
C LEU A 111 12.36 -14.93 18.72
N PRO A 112 13.11 -14.17 17.90
CA PRO A 112 12.97 -12.72 17.82
C PRO A 112 11.52 -12.26 17.59
N LEU A 113 10.83 -12.82 16.59
CA LEU A 113 9.47 -12.40 16.25
C LEU A 113 8.48 -12.66 17.40
N ALA A 114 8.52 -13.86 18.01
CA ALA A 114 7.67 -14.19 19.14
C ALA A 114 7.92 -13.25 20.34
N LEU A 115 9.18 -12.96 20.64
CA LEU A 115 9.55 -12.02 21.71
C LEU A 115 9.04 -10.60 21.44
N LYS A 116 9.18 -10.12 20.20
CA LYS A 116 8.69 -8.79 19.78
C LYS A 116 7.17 -8.68 19.90
N VAL A 117 6.44 -9.66 19.36
CA VAL A 117 4.97 -9.64 19.26
C VAL A 117 4.33 -9.86 20.63
N ILE A 118 4.76 -10.89 21.37
CA ILE A 118 4.24 -11.18 22.71
C ILE A 118 4.62 -10.05 23.67
N GLY A 119 5.87 -9.57 23.63
CA GLY A 119 6.31 -8.43 24.44
C GLY A 119 5.46 -7.19 24.19
N ALA A 120 5.24 -6.82 22.93
CA ALA A 120 4.41 -5.66 22.59
C ALA A 120 2.93 -5.83 23.01
N SER A 121 2.38 -7.05 22.91
CA SER A 121 1.01 -7.34 23.38
C SER A 121 0.82 -7.20 24.90
N LEU A 122 1.91 -7.33 25.67
CA LEU A 122 1.92 -7.26 27.12
C LEU A 122 2.20 -5.85 27.65
N ARG A 123 2.53 -4.92 26.75
CA ARG A 123 2.77 -3.51 27.10
C ARG A 123 1.52 -2.91 27.74
N ASP A 124 1.74 -2.19 28.83
CA ASP A 124 0.71 -1.53 29.63
C ASP A 124 -0.39 -2.47 30.20
N GLN A 125 -0.17 -3.79 30.15
CA GLN A 125 -1.08 -4.78 30.73
C GLN A 125 -0.77 -5.07 32.20
N ASN A 126 -1.81 -5.41 32.96
CA ASN A 126 -1.66 -5.77 34.37
C ASN A 126 -1.04 -7.17 34.58
N GLU A 127 -0.50 -7.44 35.77
CA GLU A 127 0.20 -8.71 36.07
C GLU A 127 -0.69 -9.97 35.91
N MET A 128 -2.00 -9.87 36.16
CA MET A 128 -2.93 -11.00 35.96
C MET A 128 -3.03 -11.41 34.49
N PHE A 129 -2.94 -10.44 33.57
CA PHE A 129 -2.88 -10.71 32.15
C PHE A 129 -1.60 -11.45 31.77
N TRP A 130 -0.45 -11.04 32.32
CA TRP A 130 0.83 -11.71 32.12
C TRP A 130 0.81 -13.17 32.59
N LEU A 131 0.20 -13.43 33.75
CA LEU A 131 0.00 -14.80 34.26
C LEU A 131 -0.85 -15.65 33.31
N SER A 132 -1.90 -15.07 32.72
CA SER A 132 -2.75 -15.76 31.75
C SER A 132 -2.00 -16.08 30.45
N VAL A 133 -1.16 -15.16 29.96
CA VAL A 133 -0.28 -15.39 28.80
C VAL A 133 0.71 -16.52 29.08
N LYS A 134 1.41 -16.48 30.23
CA LYS A 134 2.32 -17.56 30.64
C LYS A 134 1.61 -18.92 30.66
N SER A 135 0.43 -19.00 31.30
CA SER A 135 -0.30 -20.26 31.41
C SER A 135 -0.64 -20.86 30.04
N ARG A 136 -1.00 -20.04 29.06
CA ARG A 136 -1.36 -20.53 27.72
C ARG A 136 -0.15 -20.87 26.86
N LEU A 137 0.93 -20.09 26.96
CA LEU A 137 2.19 -20.47 26.31
C LEU A 137 2.69 -21.83 26.81
N SER A 138 2.57 -22.10 28.12
CA SER A 138 2.95 -23.39 28.70
C SER A 138 2.02 -24.55 28.31
N GLN A 139 0.80 -24.26 27.82
CA GLN A 139 -0.17 -25.26 27.35
C GLN A 139 -0.04 -25.56 25.85
N GLY A 140 0.56 -24.67 25.07
CA GLY A 140 0.70 -24.79 23.61
C GLY A 140 1.82 -25.72 23.13
N GLN A 141 2.23 -26.72 23.91
CA GLN A 141 3.15 -27.77 23.46
C GLN A 141 2.36 -29.03 23.13
N SER A 142 1.87 -29.12 21.89
CA SER A 142 1.25 -30.34 21.37
C SER A 142 2.35 -31.31 20.93
N ILE A 143 2.39 -32.50 21.52
CA ILE A 143 3.36 -33.53 21.16
C ILE A 143 2.99 -34.10 19.78
N GLY A 144 3.81 -33.80 18.76
CA GLY A 144 3.68 -34.39 17.42
C GLY A 144 3.33 -33.41 16.29
N GLU A 145 3.10 -32.13 16.58
CA GLU A 145 2.88 -31.09 15.56
C GLU A 145 4.19 -30.49 15.05
N THR A 146 4.17 -29.94 13.83
CA THR A 146 5.36 -29.29 13.25
C THR A 146 5.76 -28.07 14.07
N TYR A 147 7.04 -27.69 13.99
CA TYR A 147 7.55 -26.49 14.65
C TYR A 147 6.80 -25.21 14.26
N GLU A 148 6.37 -25.10 13.00
CA GLU A 148 5.62 -23.96 12.47
C GLU A 148 4.22 -23.84 13.08
N THR A 149 3.46 -24.93 13.21
CA THR A 149 2.14 -24.92 13.86
C THR A 149 2.27 -24.52 15.33
N ASN A 150 3.25 -25.08 16.03
CA ASN A 150 3.54 -24.70 17.41
C ASN A 150 3.91 -23.21 17.56
N LEU A 151 4.57 -22.61 16.56
CA LEU A 151 4.87 -21.19 16.55
C LEU A 151 3.61 -20.35 16.31
N ILE A 152 2.78 -20.73 15.35
CA ILE A 152 1.51 -20.05 15.04
C ILE A 152 0.60 -20.04 16.29
N ASP A 153 0.46 -21.17 16.98
CA ASP A 153 -0.38 -21.26 18.18
C ASP A 153 0.14 -20.39 19.33
N ARG A 154 1.47 -20.32 19.51
CA ARG A 154 2.08 -19.41 20.50
C ARG A 154 1.82 -17.95 20.13
N MET A 155 1.93 -17.62 18.85
CA MET A 155 1.71 -16.26 18.35
C MET A 155 0.23 -15.87 18.40
N ALA A 156 -0.70 -16.81 18.28
CA ALA A 156 -2.14 -16.53 18.38
C ALA A 156 -2.53 -15.82 19.68
N ILE A 157 -1.76 -16.00 20.76
CA ILE A 157 -1.99 -15.34 22.05
C ILE A 157 -1.97 -13.81 21.93
N SER A 158 -1.14 -13.24 21.06
CA SER A 158 -1.07 -11.78 20.87
C SER A 158 -2.37 -11.21 20.26
N THR A 159 -3.12 -12.05 19.54
CA THR A 159 -4.38 -11.67 18.89
C THR A 159 -5.61 -11.86 19.77
N ASN A 160 -5.54 -12.77 20.76
CA ASN A 160 -6.69 -13.15 21.59
C ASN A 160 -7.23 -12.04 22.49
N TYR A 161 -6.46 -10.97 22.68
CA TYR A 161 -6.82 -9.84 23.54
C TYR A 161 -6.96 -8.52 22.80
N LEU A 162 -6.85 -8.56 21.48
CA LEU A 162 -7.21 -7.42 20.67
C LEU A 162 -8.72 -7.16 20.82
N PRO A 163 -9.15 -5.89 20.88
CA PRO A 163 -10.55 -5.56 20.65
C PRO A 163 -11.03 -6.20 19.36
N GLU A 164 -12.26 -6.70 19.34
CA GLU A 164 -12.77 -7.53 18.23
C GLU A 164 -12.60 -6.86 16.86
N LYS A 165 -12.89 -5.56 16.76
CA LYS A 165 -12.70 -4.79 15.52
C LYS A 165 -11.25 -4.80 15.04
N ILE A 166 -10.28 -4.59 15.94
CA ILE A 166 -8.85 -4.56 15.63
C ILE A 166 -8.34 -5.94 15.24
N LYS A 167 -8.85 -6.97 15.93
CA LYS A 167 -8.59 -8.37 15.59
C LYS A 167 -9.06 -8.68 14.17
N GLU A 168 -10.29 -8.29 13.82
CA GLU A 168 -10.82 -8.52 12.48
C GLU A 168 -10.01 -7.75 11.42
N CYS A 169 -9.58 -6.51 11.69
CA CYS A 169 -8.65 -5.77 10.82
C CYS A 169 -7.31 -6.49 10.64
N PHE A 170 -6.71 -7.03 11.72
CA PHE A 170 -5.51 -7.86 11.63
C PHE A 170 -5.72 -9.08 10.74
N LEU A 171 -6.86 -9.76 10.89
CA LEU A 171 -7.18 -10.94 10.08
C LEU A 171 -7.38 -10.58 8.61
N ASP A 172 -7.90 -9.39 8.28
CA ASP A 172 -8.07 -8.93 6.89
C ASP A 172 -6.73 -8.78 6.15
N LEU A 173 -5.61 -8.60 6.86
CA LEU A 173 -4.28 -8.51 6.25
C LEU A 173 -3.90 -9.81 5.51
N CYS A 174 -4.50 -10.95 5.86
CA CYS A 174 -4.29 -12.20 5.15
C CYS A 174 -4.72 -12.15 3.68
N SER A 175 -5.58 -11.20 3.32
CA SER A 175 -6.08 -11.02 1.96
C SER A 175 -5.05 -10.43 1.00
N PHE A 176 -3.88 -10.01 1.48
CA PHE A 176 -2.81 -9.49 0.65
C PHE A 176 -1.72 -10.55 0.39
N PRO A 177 -1.03 -10.47 -0.76
CA PRO A 177 0.09 -11.36 -1.02
C PRO A 177 1.25 -11.16 -0.03
N GLU A 178 2.00 -12.23 0.19
CA GLU A 178 3.27 -12.24 0.92
C GLU A 178 4.31 -11.32 0.27
N ASP A 179 5.22 -10.76 1.08
CA ASP A 179 6.32 -9.88 0.65
C ASP A 179 5.93 -8.68 -0.22
N ARG A 180 4.66 -8.27 -0.17
CA ARG A 180 4.18 -7.09 -0.88
C ARG A 180 3.92 -5.96 0.10
N LYS A 181 4.46 -4.79 -0.26
CA LYS A 181 4.02 -3.51 0.29
C LYS A 181 2.55 -3.33 -0.05
N ILE A 182 1.73 -3.12 0.97
CA ILE A 182 0.31 -2.79 0.83
C ILE A 182 0.21 -1.27 0.94
N PRO A 183 -0.26 -0.54 -0.08
CA PRO A 183 -0.49 0.89 0.06
C PRO A 183 -1.45 1.16 1.24
N LEU A 184 -1.11 2.12 2.10
CA LEU A 184 -1.90 2.41 3.30
C LEU A 184 -3.37 2.72 2.96
N GLU A 185 -3.60 3.47 1.89
CA GLU A 185 -4.94 3.79 1.38
C GLU A 185 -5.77 2.56 1.03
N VAL A 186 -5.15 1.51 0.50
CA VAL A 186 -5.89 0.29 0.18
C VAL A 186 -6.48 -0.31 1.45
N LEU A 187 -5.70 -0.34 2.55
CA LEU A 187 -6.17 -0.86 3.83
C LEU A 187 -7.21 0.04 4.50
N ILE A 188 -6.95 1.34 4.56
CA ILE A 188 -7.88 2.31 5.17
C ILE A 188 -9.22 2.26 4.46
N ASN A 189 -9.23 2.36 3.13
CA ASN A 189 -10.47 2.36 2.37
C ASN A 189 -11.20 1.02 2.48
N MET A 190 -10.47 -0.11 2.48
CA MET A 190 -11.08 -1.41 2.72
C MET A 190 -11.79 -1.47 4.07
N TRP A 191 -11.16 -0.98 5.15
CA TRP A 191 -11.75 -1.03 6.50
C TRP A 191 -12.88 -0.02 6.71
N VAL A 192 -12.77 1.18 6.15
CA VAL A 192 -13.87 2.16 6.09
C VAL A 192 -15.11 1.52 5.45
N GLU A 193 -14.91 0.77 4.36
CA GLU A 193 -16.02 0.13 3.68
C GLU A 193 -16.56 -1.11 4.41
N ILE A 194 -15.73 -1.97 5.00
CA ILE A 194 -16.22 -3.19 5.66
C ILE A 194 -16.83 -2.92 7.03
N TYR A 195 -16.24 -2.00 7.80
CA TYR A 195 -16.58 -1.79 9.22
C TYR A 195 -17.39 -0.52 9.48
N ASP A 196 -17.68 0.26 8.44
CA ASP A 196 -18.45 1.52 8.51
C ASP A 196 -17.85 2.49 9.55
N ILE A 197 -16.52 2.63 9.51
CA ILE A 197 -15.72 3.53 10.33
C ILE A 197 -15.20 4.70 9.50
N ASP A 198 -14.78 5.78 10.16
CA ASP A 198 -14.10 6.88 9.47
C ASP A 198 -12.61 6.58 9.24
N GLU A 199 -11.97 7.37 8.38
CA GLU A 199 -10.55 7.21 8.02
C GLU A 199 -9.62 7.39 9.23
N ALA A 200 -9.99 8.24 10.18
CA ALA A 200 -9.17 8.51 11.37
C ALA A 200 -9.19 7.30 12.32
N GLU A 201 -10.35 6.67 12.52
CA GLU A 201 -10.47 5.42 13.26
C GLU A 201 -9.71 4.30 12.54
N ALA A 202 -9.85 4.16 11.21
CA ALA A 202 -9.11 3.16 10.44
C ALA A 202 -7.58 3.35 10.57
N TYR A 203 -7.09 4.58 10.47
CA TYR A 203 -5.68 4.90 10.68
C TYR A 203 -5.21 4.60 12.11
N ALA A 204 -6.03 4.91 13.12
CA ALA A 204 -5.71 4.57 14.51
C ALA A 204 -5.56 3.05 14.71
N ILE A 205 -6.39 2.24 14.04
CA ILE A 205 -6.26 0.77 14.04
C ILE A 205 -4.93 0.35 13.43
N VAL A 206 -4.53 0.94 12.28
CA VAL A 206 -3.21 0.67 11.67
C VAL A 206 -2.07 0.95 12.66
N VAL A 207 -2.10 2.11 13.31
CA VAL A 207 -1.09 2.51 14.31
C VAL A 207 -1.09 1.55 15.51
N GLU A 208 -2.25 1.13 16.00
CA GLU A 208 -2.34 0.17 17.10
C GLU A 208 -1.75 -1.19 16.74
N LEU A 209 -2.07 -1.71 15.55
CA LEU A 209 -1.49 -2.95 15.04
C LEU A 209 0.03 -2.83 14.87
N SER A 210 0.52 -1.68 14.40
CA SER A 210 1.96 -1.39 14.30
C SER A 210 2.64 -1.38 15.68
N ASN A 211 2.05 -0.70 16.67
CA ASN A 211 2.55 -0.66 18.04
C ASN A 211 2.60 -2.04 18.70
N LYS A 212 1.70 -2.96 18.30
CA LYS A 212 1.69 -4.36 18.74
C LYS A 212 2.61 -5.28 17.91
N ASN A 213 3.38 -4.72 16.97
CA ASN A 213 4.25 -5.43 16.04
C ASN A 213 3.51 -6.47 15.17
N LEU A 214 2.21 -6.28 14.90
CA LEU A 214 1.40 -7.16 14.06
C LEU A 214 1.43 -6.77 12.57
N LEU A 215 1.90 -5.56 12.29
CA LEU A 215 2.27 -5.04 10.98
C LEU A 215 3.42 -4.04 11.15
N THR A 216 4.08 -3.69 10.05
CA THR A 216 5.13 -2.66 10.03
C THR A 216 4.71 -1.54 9.10
N LEU A 217 4.82 -0.30 9.59
CA LEU A 217 4.69 0.89 8.76
C LEU A 217 6.05 1.21 8.15
N VAL A 218 6.08 1.25 6.83
CA VAL A 218 7.24 1.64 6.04
C VAL A 218 6.91 2.97 5.41
N GLN A 219 7.59 4.02 5.89
CA GLN A 219 7.53 5.34 5.30
C GLN A 219 8.70 5.49 4.34
N GLU A 220 8.42 5.81 3.08
CA GLU A 220 9.45 6.21 2.13
C GLU A 220 9.93 7.61 2.53
N ALA A 221 11.26 7.82 2.55
CA ALA A 221 11.99 8.80 3.36
C ALA A 221 11.67 10.30 3.14
N ARG A 222 10.63 10.63 2.39
CA ARG A 222 10.28 12.00 2.03
C ARG A 222 8.99 12.41 2.73
N VAL A 223 9.15 12.89 3.98
CA VAL A 223 8.30 13.87 4.70
C VAL A 223 7.19 13.33 5.62
N GLY A 224 7.24 13.78 6.89
CA GLY A 224 6.20 13.58 7.90
C GLY A 224 5.33 14.83 8.11
N GLY A 225 4.01 14.67 7.98
CA GLY A 225 3.00 15.65 8.34
C GLY A 225 1.59 15.08 8.18
N MET A 226 0.58 15.75 8.74
CA MET A 226 -0.83 15.33 8.70
C MET A 226 -1.42 15.25 7.27
N TYR A 227 -0.71 15.79 6.27
CA TYR A 227 -1.07 15.74 4.86
C TYR A 227 -0.04 15.04 3.96
N SER A 228 0.93 14.30 4.53
CA SER A 228 1.83 13.44 3.75
C SER A 228 1.03 12.61 2.76
N SER A 229 1.56 12.41 1.56
CA SER A 229 0.91 11.56 0.58
C SER A 229 0.82 10.17 1.19
N CYS A 230 -0.40 9.69 1.41
CA CYS A 230 -0.67 8.33 1.89
C CYS A 230 -0.11 7.23 0.98
N PHE A 231 0.35 7.59 -0.23
CA PHE A 231 1.11 6.75 -1.16
C PHE A 231 2.57 6.55 -0.75
N GLU A 232 3.12 7.42 0.12
CA GLU A 232 4.48 7.32 0.67
C GLU A 232 4.55 6.38 1.89
N ILE A 233 3.39 5.94 2.40
CA ILE A 233 3.31 4.99 3.51
C ILE A 233 2.78 3.67 2.95
N SER A 234 3.56 2.63 3.15
CA SER A 234 3.14 1.25 2.90
C SER A 234 3.13 0.45 4.18
N VAL A 235 2.26 -0.54 4.22
CA VAL A 235 2.19 -1.54 5.28
C VAL A 235 2.85 -2.80 4.78
N THR A 236 3.73 -3.36 5.57
CA THR A 236 4.25 -4.72 5.36
C THR A 236 3.83 -5.61 6.54
N GLN A 237 3.58 -6.88 6.24
CA GLN A 237 3.30 -7.88 7.25
C GLN A 237 4.28 -9.03 7.10
N HIS A 238 4.84 -9.49 8.21
CA HIS A 238 5.71 -10.66 8.22
C HIS A 238 4.91 -11.92 7.87
N ASP A 239 5.49 -12.81 7.08
CA ASP A 239 4.82 -14.02 6.56
C ASP A 239 4.21 -14.90 7.65
N ILE A 240 4.90 -15.09 8.77
CA ILE A 240 4.39 -15.86 9.91
C ILE A 240 3.12 -15.21 10.51
N LEU A 241 3.04 -13.87 10.52
CA LEU A 241 1.85 -13.16 10.98
C LEU A 241 0.71 -13.25 9.98
N ARG A 242 1.02 -13.24 8.68
CA ARG A 242 0.07 -13.50 7.61
C ARG A 242 -0.48 -14.92 7.67
N ASP A 243 0.38 -15.91 7.89
CA ASP A 243 0.03 -17.32 8.08
C ASP A 243 -0.82 -17.53 9.34
N LEU A 244 -0.51 -16.82 10.43
CA LEU A 244 -1.34 -16.79 11.61
C LEU A 244 -2.74 -16.23 11.28
N ALA A 245 -2.83 -15.13 10.54
CA ALA A 245 -4.11 -14.55 10.14
C ALA A 245 -4.91 -15.51 9.23
N LEU A 246 -4.25 -16.21 8.31
CA LEU A 246 -4.85 -17.26 7.48
C LEU A 246 -5.36 -18.43 8.35
N HIS A 247 -4.53 -18.93 9.25
CA HIS A 247 -4.86 -20.04 10.15
C HIS A 247 -6.09 -19.71 11.02
N LEU A 248 -6.12 -18.50 11.58
CA LEU A 248 -7.25 -18.05 12.41
C LEU A 248 -8.52 -17.79 11.58
N SER A 249 -8.39 -17.39 10.32
CA SER A 249 -9.53 -17.14 9.41
C SER A 249 -10.13 -18.42 8.83
N ASN A 250 -9.32 -19.47 8.63
CA ASN A 250 -9.70 -20.68 7.91
C ASN A 250 -10.35 -21.75 8.81
N ARG A 251 -11.50 -21.41 9.43
CA ARG A 251 -12.30 -22.38 10.20
C ARG A 251 -13.52 -22.85 9.42
N GLY A 252 -13.72 -24.18 9.37
CA GLY A 252 -14.86 -24.79 8.67
C GLY A 252 -14.65 -24.96 7.17
N SER A 253 -15.73 -25.14 6.43
CA SER A 253 -15.69 -25.36 4.98
C SER A 253 -15.30 -24.08 4.23
N ILE A 254 -14.58 -24.22 3.12
CA ILE A 254 -14.05 -23.07 2.35
C ILE A 254 -15.13 -22.08 1.90
N HIS A 255 -16.32 -22.54 1.53
CA HIS A 255 -17.42 -21.68 1.12
C HIS A 255 -18.04 -20.87 2.28
N GLN A 256 -17.72 -21.21 3.54
CA GLN A 256 -18.20 -20.53 4.74
C GLN A 256 -17.17 -19.51 5.28
N HIS A 257 -15.99 -19.43 4.69
CA HIS A 257 -14.94 -18.52 5.16
C HIS A 257 -15.37 -17.07 4.93
N ARG A 258 -15.29 -16.24 5.98
CA ARG A 258 -15.52 -14.78 5.89
C ARG A 258 -14.53 -14.12 4.93
N ARG A 259 -13.29 -14.63 4.90
CA ARG A 259 -12.19 -14.19 4.02
C ARG A 259 -11.82 -15.34 3.10
N LEU A 260 -12.24 -15.28 1.85
CA LEU A 260 -11.81 -16.25 0.86
C LEU A 260 -10.53 -15.75 0.20
N VAL A 261 -9.40 -16.36 0.54
CA VAL A 261 -8.08 -15.98 0.02
C VAL A 261 -7.51 -17.12 -0.80
N MET A 262 -7.03 -16.80 -2.00
CA MET A 262 -6.25 -17.73 -2.81
C MET A 262 -4.85 -17.90 -2.19
N ALA A 263 -4.66 -19.01 -1.47
CA ALA A 263 -3.38 -19.39 -0.88
C ALA A 263 -2.37 -19.73 -2.00
N THR A 264 -1.55 -18.74 -2.37
CA THR A 264 -0.32 -18.82 -3.19
C THR A 264 -0.46 -19.11 -4.70
N ARG A 265 0.56 -18.64 -5.44
CA ARG A 265 0.75 -18.82 -6.89
C ARG A 265 0.96 -20.30 -7.22
N LYS A 266 -0.13 -21.04 -7.44
CA LYS A 266 -0.01 -22.36 -8.09
C LYS A 266 0.68 -22.18 -9.45
N GLU A 267 1.54 -23.12 -9.83
CA GLU A 267 2.45 -23.05 -10.99
C GLU A 267 1.78 -22.66 -12.33
N ASN A 268 0.46 -22.79 -12.44
CA ASN A 268 -0.31 -22.48 -13.64
C ASN A 268 -1.03 -21.12 -13.62
N GLY A 269 -1.05 -20.39 -12.49
CA GLY A 269 -1.73 -19.09 -12.39
C GLY A 269 -3.27 -19.15 -12.53
N LEU A 270 -3.87 -20.34 -12.43
CA LEU A 270 -5.32 -20.55 -12.55
C LEU A 270 -6.00 -20.67 -11.19
N LEU A 271 -7.33 -20.53 -11.19
CA LEU A 271 -8.15 -20.71 -9.99
C LEU A 271 -7.98 -22.12 -9.38
N PRO A 272 -8.04 -22.26 -8.04
CA PRO A 272 -8.00 -23.57 -7.41
C PRO A 272 -9.17 -24.46 -7.84
N LYS A 273 -8.87 -25.69 -8.30
CA LYS A 273 -9.89 -26.70 -8.67
C LYS A 273 -10.87 -27.05 -7.53
N GLU A 274 -10.52 -26.74 -6.28
CA GLU A 274 -11.41 -26.92 -5.15
C GLU A 274 -12.59 -25.93 -5.17
N TRP A 275 -12.40 -24.75 -5.75
CA TRP A 275 -13.46 -23.74 -5.86
C TRP A 275 -14.52 -24.15 -6.87
N SER A 276 -14.14 -24.88 -7.94
CA SER A 276 -15.09 -25.40 -8.92
C SER A 276 -16.05 -26.45 -8.36
N ARG A 277 -15.78 -27.00 -7.16
CA ARG A 277 -16.71 -27.91 -6.48
C ARG A 277 -17.94 -27.21 -5.91
N TYR A 278 -17.90 -25.89 -5.85
CA TYR A 278 -18.95 -25.05 -5.27
C TYR A 278 -19.61 -24.16 -6.34
N GLU A 279 -19.55 -24.52 -7.62
CA GLU A 279 -20.27 -23.78 -8.68
C GLU A 279 -21.80 -23.73 -8.43
N ASP A 280 -22.35 -24.74 -7.74
CA ASP A 280 -23.77 -24.81 -7.39
C ASP A 280 -24.11 -24.21 -6.00
N GLN A 281 -23.13 -23.63 -5.27
CA GLN A 281 -23.33 -23.09 -3.93
C GLN A 281 -22.67 -21.71 -3.75
N PRO A 282 -23.33 -20.76 -3.08
CA PRO A 282 -22.74 -19.45 -2.85
C PRO A 282 -21.59 -19.52 -1.83
N PHE A 283 -20.57 -18.68 -2.05
CA PHE A 283 -19.55 -18.39 -1.05
C PHE A 283 -20.04 -17.28 -0.12
N GLU A 284 -19.97 -17.51 1.19
CA GLU A 284 -20.38 -16.58 2.25
C GLU A 284 -19.34 -15.50 2.55
N ALA A 285 -18.30 -15.40 1.71
CA ALA A 285 -17.17 -14.51 1.90
C ALA A 285 -17.58 -13.04 1.80
N GLN A 286 -17.10 -12.24 2.76
CA GLN A 286 -17.19 -10.78 2.74
C GLN A 286 -16.00 -10.16 2.02
N ILE A 287 -14.82 -10.76 2.16
CA ILE A 287 -13.60 -10.39 1.41
C ILE A 287 -13.23 -11.55 0.49
N VAL A 288 -13.05 -11.25 -0.79
CA VAL A 288 -12.55 -12.20 -1.79
C VAL A 288 -11.22 -11.68 -2.32
N SER A 289 -10.14 -12.45 -2.16
CA SER A 289 -8.82 -12.12 -2.69
C SER A 289 -8.32 -13.21 -3.63
N ILE A 290 -8.05 -12.81 -4.87
CA ILE A 290 -7.68 -13.68 -5.98
C ILE A 290 -6.28 -13.30 -6.46
N ASN A 291 -5.44 -14.29 -6.73
CA ASN A 291 -4.08 -14.10 -7.23
C ASN A 291 -3.81 -15.03 -8.42
N THR A 292 -3.84 -14.49 -9.64
CA THR A 292 -3.83 -15.28 -10.90
C THR A 292 -2.74 -14.83 -11.87
N GLY A 293 -2.52 -15.61 -12.92
CA GLY A 293 -1.70 -15.23 -14.06
C GLY A 293 -2.52 -14.50 -15.12
N GLU A 294 -2.29 -14.83 -16.38
CA GLU A 294 -3.18 -14.48 -17.47
C GLU A 294 -4.52 -15.24 -17.34
N MET A 295 -5.64 -14.52 -17.48
CA MET A 295 -6.97 -15.09 -17.39
C MET A 295 -7.79 -14.70 -18.61
N THR A 296 -8.34 -15.70 -19.30
CA THR A 296 -9.31 -15.54 -20.39
C THR A 296 -10.74 -15.77 -19.89
N LYS A 297 -11.73 -15.55 -20.75
CA LYS A 297 -13.14 -15.82 -20.43
C LYS A 297 -13.39 -17.27 -19.98
N MET A 298 -12.66 -18.24 -20.52
CA MET A 298 -12.91 -19.67 -20.30
C MET A 298 -12.27 -20.20 -19.02
N ASP A 299 -11.38 -19.42 -18.39
CA ASP A 299 -10.65 -19.82 -17.18
C ASP A 299 -11.44 -19.53 -15.90
N TRP A 300 -12.52 -18.75 -15.99
CA TRP A 300 -13.36 -18.38 -14.86
C TRP A 300 -14.46 -19.42 -14.60
N PHE A 301 -14.53 -19.89 -13.34
CA PHE A 301 -15.68 -20.65 -12.85
C PHE A 301 -16.89 -19.72 -12.63
N ASP A 302 -18.10 -20.27 -12.71
CA ASP A 302 -19.32 -19.52 -12.39
C ASP A 302 -19.56 -19.51 -10.88
N LEU A 303 -18.77 -18.69 -10.18
CA LEU A 303 -18.84 -18.55 -8.72
C LEU A 303 -19.87 -17.50 -8.32
N ASP A 304 -20.47 -17.66 -7.13
CA ASP A 304 -21.41 -16.70 -6.56
C ASP A 304 -20.92 -16.19 -5.19
N PHE A 305 -21.03 -14.88 -4.99
CA PHE A 305 -20.50 -14.16 -3.83
C PHE A 305 -21.50 -13.11 -3.33
N PRO A 306 -22.67 -13.53 -2.81
CA PRO A 306 -23.76 -12.62 -2.47
C PRO A 306 -23.44 -11.65 -1.34
N LYS A 307 -22.46 -12.00 -0.48
CA LYS A 307 -22.05 -11.19 0.70
C LYS A 307 -20.75 -10.42 0.49
N ALA A 308 -20.11 -10.54 -0.67
CA ALA A 308 -18.82 -9.88 -0.90
C ALA A 308 -18.99 -8.36 -0.93
N GLU A 309 -18.25 -7.69 -0.04
CA GLU A 309 -18.15 -6.24 0.04
C GLU A 309 -16.83 -5.75 -0.55
N VAL A 310 -15.80 -6.60 -0.53
CA VAL A 310 -14.47 -6.28 -1.05
C VAL A 310 -13.96 -7.38 -1.95
N LEU A 311 -13.49 -6.99 -3.14
CA LEU A 311 -12.83 -7.86 -4.09
C LEU A 311 -11.43 -7.32 -4.39
N ILE A 312 -10.42 -8.15 -4.11
CA ILE A 312 -9.02 -7.89 -4.43
C ILE A 312 -8.60 -8.84 -5.55
N ILE A 313 -8.16 -8.27 -6.68
CA ILE A 313 -7.66 -9.00 -7.84
C ILE A 313 -6.19 -8.64 -8.02
N ASN A 314 -5.33 -9.57 -7.63
CA ASN A 314 -3.92 -9.53 -7.97
C ASN A 314 -3.68 -10.40 -9.19
N PHE A 315 -2.94 -9.90 -10.17
CA PHE A 315 -2.56 -10.73 -11.30
C PHE A 315 -1.20 -10.36 -11.88
N THR A 316 -0.68 -11.18 -12.79
CA THR A 316 0.57 -10.90 -13.52
C THR A 316 0.37 -11.23 -14.99
N SER A 317 -0.03 -10.22 -15.79
CA SER A 317 -0.29 -10.39 -17.23
C SER A 317 -0.28 -9.05 -17.98
N THR A 318 -0.20 -9.09 -19.31
CA THR A 318 -0.43 -7.92 -20.19
C THR A 318 -1.88 -7.82 -20.67
N GLU A 319 -2.63 -8.91 -20.62
CA GLU A 319 -4.05 -8.98 -20.96
C GLU A 319 -4.79 -9.71 -19.84
N TYR A 320 -5.90 -9.16 -19.38
CA TYR A 320 -6.63 -9.75 -18.26
C TYR A 320 -8.14 -9.61 -18.43
N PHE A 321 -8.84 -10.73 -18.51
CA PHE A 321 -10.29 -10.77 -18.58
C PHE A 321 -10.87 -10.69 -17.17
N LEU A 322 -11.59 -9.60 -16.85
CA LEU A 322 -12.21 -9.45 -15.53
C LEU A 322 -13.26 -10.54 -15.27
N PRO A 323 -13.32 -11.07 -14.02
CA PRO A 323 -14.20 -12.19 -13.71
C PRO A 323 -15.68 -11.88 -13.97
N PRO A 324 -16.41 -12.74 -14.70
CA PRO A 324 -17.83 -12.53 -14.99
C PRO A 324 -18.72 -12.40 -13.74
N PHE A 325 -18.36 -13.10 -12.65
CA PHE A 325 -19.13 -13.11 -11.40
C PHE A 325 -19.16 -11.75 -10.69
N ILE A 326 -18.32 -10.78 -11.05
CA ILE A 326 -18.41 -9.40 -10.54
C ILE A 326 -19.82 -8.84 -10.77
N ASN A 327 -20.47 -9.21 -11.88
CA ASN A 327 -21.85 -8.81 -12.18
C ASN A 327 -22.89 -9.31 -11.18
N LYS A 328 -22.56 -10.34 -10.39
CA LYS A 328 -23.41 -11.01 -9.40
C LYS A 328 -23.04 -10.62 -7.95
N MET A 329 -22.22 -9.60 -7.74
CA MET A 329 -21.81 -9.13 -6.40
C MET A 329 -22.60 -7.87 -6.00
N PRO A 330 -23.81 -8.01 -5.44
CA PRO A 330 -24.69 -6.87 -5.17
C PRO A 330 -24.17 -5.93 -4.08
N ASN A 331 -23.34 -6.44 -3.17
CA ASN A 331 -22.85 -5.69 -2.00
C ASN A 331 -21.44 -5.14 -2.18
N LEU A 332 -20.84 -5.23 -3.39
CA LEU A 332 -19.46 -4.80 -3.60
C LEU A 332 -19.31 -3.29 -3.39
N ARG A 333 -18.53 -2.92 -2.38
CA ARG A 333 -18.22 -1.53 -1.97
C ARG A 333 -16.81 -1.12 -2.37
N ALA A 334 -15.83 -2.03 -2.34
CA ALA A 334 -14.46 -1.75 -2.75
C ALA A 334 -13.94 -2.79 -3.76
N LEU A 335 -13.32 -2.30 -4.83
CA LEU A 335 -12.68 -3.12 -5.86
C LEU A 335 -11.23 -2.70 -6.03
N ILE A 336 -10.31 -3.63 -5.80
CA ILE A 336 -8.87 -3.41 -5.90
C ILE A 336 -8.30 -4.31 -6.99
N ILE A 337 -7.67 -3.70 -7.99
CA ILE A 337 -7.09 -4.40 -9.14
C ILE A 337 -5.62 -4.01 -9.27
N ILE A 338 -4.74 -4.98 -9.03
CA ILE A 338 -3.28 -4.77 -9.00
C ILE A 338 -2.59 -5.74 -9.94
N ASN A 339 -1.87 -5.18 -10.91
CA ASN A 339 -1.03 -5.95 -11.82
C ASN A 339 0.45 -5.91 -11.40
N HIS A 340 1.00 -7.08 -11.09
CA HIS A 340 2.39 -7.25 -10.68
C HIS A 340 3.37 -7.49 -11.84
N SER A 341 2.90 -7.45 -13.10
CA SER A 341 3.75 -7.55 -14.29
C SER A 341 4.69 -6.35 -14.41
N THR A 342 5.74 -6.42 -15.23
CA THR A 342 6.59 -5.27 -15.55
C THR A 342 5.91 -4.27 -16.48
N SER A 343 4.91 -4.71 -17.25
CA SER A 343 4.15 -3.89 -18.19
C SER A 343 2.70 -3.69 -17.77
N HIS A 344 2.09 -2.62 -18.25
CA HIS A 344 0.66 -2.33 -18.06
C HIS A 344 -0.22 -3.42 -18.67
N ALA A 345 -1.31 -3.77 -17.98
CA ALA A 345 -2.28 -4.73 -18.50
C ALA A 345 -3.48 -4.05 -19.16
N ARG A 346 -3.98 -4.62 -20.25
CA ARG A 346 -5.28 -4.25 -20.83
C ARG A 346 -6.38 -5.08 -20.17
N LEU A 347 -7.37 -4.40 -19.60
CA LEU A 347 -8.53 -5.05 -18.99
C LEU A 347 -9.60 -5.33 -20.05
N GLN A 348 -10.10 -6.57 -20.06
CA GLN A 348 -11.25 -7.00 -20.87
C GLN A 348 -12.47 -7.23 -19.95
N ASN A 349 -13.66 -7.37 -20.54
CA ASN A 349 -14.93 -7.52 -19.81
C ASN A 349 -15.29 -6.32 -18.90
N VAL A 350 -14.95 -5.11 -19.33
CA VAL A 350 -15.21 -3.85 -18.60
C VAL A 350 -16.71 -3.52 -18.47
N SER A 351 -17.59 -4.30 -19.11
CA SER A 351 -19.03 -4.26 -18.87
C SER A 351 -19.41 -4.61 -17.43
N VAL A 352 -18.54 -5.31 -16.68
CA VAL A 352 -18.82 -5.68 -15.27
C VAL A 352 -19.08 -4.48 -14.38
N PHE A 353 -18.47 -3.34 -14.69
CA PHE A 353 -18.65 -2.09 -13.95
C PHE A 353 -20.09 -1.53 -14.02
N ARG A 354 -20.91 -1.94 -15.00
CA ARG A 354 -22.29 -1.45 -15.15
C ARG A 354 -23.22 -1.85 -14.01
N ASN A 355 -22.94 -2.98 -13.38
CA ASN A 355 -23.80 -3.54 -12.33
C ASN A 355 -23.30 -3.18 -10.92
N LEU A 356 -22.18 -2.47 -10.81
CA LEU A 356 -21.54 -2.12 -9.53
C LEU A 356 -22.15 -0.84 -8.93
N THR A 357 -23.44 -0.89 -8.63
CA THR A 357 -24.18 0.28 -8.13
C THR A 357 -23.77 0.69 -6.72
N ASN A 358 -23.27 -0.22 -5.89
CA ASN A 358 -22.86 0.05 -4.51
C ASN A 358 -21.35 0.33 -4.35
N LEU A 359 -20.60 0.35 -5.46
CA LEU A 359 -19.16 0.57 -5.43
C LEU A 359 -18.85 2.00 -4.98
N LYS A 360 -18.09 2.12 -3.90
CA LYS A 360 -17.69 3.38 -3.26
C LYS A 360 -16.21 3.70 -3.47
N SER A 361 -15.35 2.68 -3.57
CA SER A 361 -13.91 2.81 -3.79
C SER A 361 -13.41 1.90 -4.92
N LEU A 362 -12.57 2.46 -5.80
CA LEU A 362 -11.94 1.74 -6.90
C LEU A 362 -10.43 2.04 -6.93
N TRP A 363 -9.62 0.99 -6.80
CA TRP A 363 -8.17 1.04 -6.94
C TRP A 363 -7.72 0.32 -8.20
N LEU A 364 -7.00 1.01 -9.06
CA LEU A 364 -6.42 0.49 -10.29
C LEU A 364 -4.92 0.73 -10.29
N GLU A 365 -4.14 -0.34 -10.40
CA GLU A 365 -2.69 -0.28 -10.42
C GLU A 365 -2.09 -1.03 -11.60
N LYS A 366 -1.23 -0.33 -12.35
CA LYS A 366 -0.49 -0.88 -13.49
C LYS A 366 -1.36 -1.51 -14.57
N VAL A 367 -2.49 -0.86 -14.84
CA VAL A 367 -3.43 -1.22 -15.91
C VAL A 367 -3.60 -0.07 -16.91
N SER A 368 -4.12 -0.38 -18.09
CA SER A 368 -4.66 0.63 -18.99
C SER A 368 -6.09 0.93 -18.56
N ILE A 369 -6.40 2.19 -18.26
CA ILE A 369 -7.72 2.61 -17.84
C ILE A 369 -8.73 2.18 -18.91
N PRO A 370 -9.74 1.38 -18.53
CA PRO A 370 -10.74 0.92 -19.47
C PRO A 370 -11.63 2.08 -19.90
N GLN A 371 -11.98 2.13 -21.18
CA GLN A 371 -13.01 3.05 -21.64
C GLN A 371 -14.38 2.57 -21.14
N LEU A 372 -14.91 3.21 -20.10
CA LEU A 372 -16.18 2.86 -19.45
C LEU A 372 -17.40 3.40 -20.23
N SER A 373 -17.44 3.23 -21.56
CA SER A 373 -18.49 3.77 -22.44
C SER A 373 -19.91 3.41 -21.96
N GLY A 374 -20.65 4.43 -21.51
CA GLY A 374 -22.04 4.31 -21.05
C GLY A 374 -22.21 3.79 -19.62
N THR A 375 -21.12 3.58 -18.87
CA THR A 375 -21.16 3.15 -17.48
C THR A 375 -21.02 4.37 -16.57
N VAL A 376 -21.93 4.53 -15.61
CA VAL A 376 -21.87 5.59 -14.60
C VAL A 376 -21.83 4.93 -13.22
N LEU A 377 -20.71 5.11 -12.53
CA LEU A 377 -20.53 4.63 -11.16
C LEU A 377 -21.07 5.68 -10.20
N GLN A 378 -22.39 5.66 -10.02
CA GLN A 378 -23.13 6.70 -9.30
C GLN A 378 -22.64 6.91 -7.86
N ASN A 379 -22.26 5.85 -7.15
CA ASN A 379 -21.89 5.92 -5.73
C ASN A 379 -20.37 5.92 -5.51
N LEU A 380 -19.56 5.97 -6.56
CA LEU A 380 -18.11 5.98 -6.43
C LEU A 380 -17.65 7.31 -5.82
N GLY A 381 -17.15 7.24 -4.60
CA GLY A 381 -16.58 8.37 -3.87
C GLY A 381 -15.08 8.49 -4.06
N LYS A 382 -14.37 7.36 -4.19
CA LYS A 382 -12.90 7.34 -4.25
C LYS A 382 -12.38 6.59 -5.47
N LEU A 383 -11.48 7.23 -6.20
CA LEU A 383 -10.81 6.64 -7.37
C LEU A 383 -9.30 6.82 -7.26
N PHE A 384 -8.60 5.71 -7.26
CA PHE A 384 -7.15 5.63 -7.18
C PHE A 384 -6.60 4.99 -8.45
N VAL A 385 -5.74 5.71 -9.16
CA VAL A 385 -5.15 5.30 -10.43
C VAL A 385 -3.64 5.45 -10.31
N VAL A 386 -2.95 4.32 -10.13
CA VAL A 386 -1.52 4.27 -9.81
C VAL A 386 -0.78 3.53 -10.91
N LEU A 387 0.31 4.11 -11.43
CA LEU A 387 1.15 3.50 -12.48
C LEU A 387 0.33 3.07 -13.72
N CYS A 388 -0.77 3.75 -14.03
CA CYS A 388 -1.70 3.36 -15.09
C CYS A 388 -1.51 4.17 -16.36
N LYS A 389 -1.95 3.60 -17.50
CA LYS A 389 -2.13 4.35 -18.75
C LYS A 389 -3.54 4.90 -18.84
N ILE A 390 -3.69 6.22 -18.85
CA ILE A 390 -4.99 6.87 -18.88
C ILE A 390 -5.59 6.92 -20.29
N ASN A 391 -4.77 7.10 -21.34
CA ASN A 391 -5.19 7.23 -22.74
C ASN A 391 -6.38 8.19 -22.94
N ASN A 392 -6.42 9.32 -22.21
CA ASN A 392 -7.54 10.28 -22.19
C ASN A 392 -8.92 9.65 -21.93
N SER A 393 -8.98 8.52 -21.22
CA SER A 393 -10.22 7.75 -21.02
C SER A 393 -11.02 8.16 -19.78
N LEU A 394 -10.46 9.02 -18.92
CA LEU A 394 -11.15 9.53 -17.73
C LEU A 394 -12.17 10.61 -18.13
N ASP A 395 -13.46 10.33 -17.88
CA ASP A 395 -14.54 11.29 -18.08
C ASP A 395 -15.29 11.51 -16.76
N GLY A 396 -15.31 12.74 -16.25
CA GLY A 396 -16.01 13.09 -15.02
C GLY A 396 -17.50 12.74 -15.00
N LYS A 397 -18.13 12.56 -16.18
CA LYS A 397 -19.53 12.07 -16.26
C LYS A 397 -19.71 10.65 -15.73
N GLN A 398 -18.65 9.85 -15.70
CA GLN A 398 -18.68 8.47 -15.19
C GLN A 398 -18.69 8.42 -13.66
N PHE A 399 -18.24 9.49 -12.99
CA PHE A 399 -18.03 9.54 -11.54
C PHE A 399 -18.67 10.80 -10.92
N PRO A 400 -20.00 10.99 -11.03
CA PRO A 400 -20.65 12.26 -10.72
C PRO A 400 -20.56 12.68 -9.23
N ASN A 401 -20.35 11.72 -8.33
CA ASN A 401 -20.28 11.92 -6.87
C ASN A 401 -18.88 11.67 -6.30
N LEU A 402 -17.84 11.69 -7.15
CA LEU A 402 -16.46 11.49 -6.70
C LEU A 402 -16.05 12.58 -5.70
N SER A 403 -15.57 12.17 -4.53
CA SER A 403 -15.04 13.06 -3.48
C SER A 403 -13.52 13.05 -3.45
N GLU A 404 -12.89 11.97 -3.89
CA GLU A 404 -11.43 11.81 -3.89
C GLU A 404 -10.93 11.20 -5.21
N LEU A 405 -9.94 11.87 -5.81
CA LEU A 405 -9.25 11.39 -7.01
C LEU A 405 -7.75 11.45 -6.79
N THR A 406 -7.08 10.31 -6.95
CA THR A 406 -5.61 10.27 -7.05
C THR A 406 -5.17 9.67 -8.37
N LEU A 407 -4.31 10.42 -9.08
CA LEU A 407 -3.54 9.95 -10.23
C LEU A 407 -2.06 9.97 -9.84
N ASP A 408 -1.45 8.80 -9.71
CA ASP A 408 -0.04 8.65 -9.35
C ASP A 408 0.74 7.92 -10.46
N HIS A 409 1.92 8.42 -10.79
CA HIS A 409 2.80 7.86 -11.84
C HIS A 409 2.09 7.63 -13.19
N CYS A 410 1.12 8.47 -13.55
CA CYS A 410 0.38 8.39 -14.81
C CYS A 410 1.14 9.11 -15.92
N VAL A 411 2.14 8.43 -16.49
CA VAL A 411 3.13 9.03 -17.41
C VAL A 411 2.56 9.54 -18.73
N ASP A 412 1.36 9.10 -19.13
CA ASP A 412 0.68 9.55 -20.36
C ASP A 412 -0.34 10.68 -20.11
N LEU A 413 -0.46 11.15 -18.87
CA LEU A 413 -1.30 12.30 -18.53
C LEU A 413 -0.62 13.61 -18.93
N THR A 414 -0.91 14.11 -20.13
CA THR A 414 -0.35 15.39 -20.61
C THR A 414 -1.16 16.61 -20.14
N GLN A 415 -2.48 16.44 -20.01
CA GLN A 415 -3.41 17.46 -19.54
C GLN A 415 -4.44 16.84 -18.60
N PHE A 416 -4.84 17.60 -17.58
CA PHE A 416 -5.90 17.15 -16.68
C PHE A 416 -7.29 17.23 -17.37
N PRO A 417 -8.14 16.18 -17.29
CA PRO A 417 -9.43 16.15 -17.99
C PRO A 417 -10.39 17.25 -17.51
N SER A 418 -10.79 18.14 -18.42
CA SER A 418 -11.71 19.26 -18.10
C SER A 418 -13.11 18.81 -17.65
N SER A 419 -13.53 17.59 -18.03
CA SER A 419 -14.79 17.00 -17.57
C SER A 419 -14.83 16.76 -16.06
N ILE A 420 -13.69 16.47 -15.43
CA ILE A 420 -13.57 16.24 -13.98
C ILE A 420 -13.77 17.56 -13.22
N CYS A 421 -13.44 18.70 -13.82
CA CYS A 421 -13.65 20.02 -13.20
C CYS A 421 -15.13 20.35 -12.94
N GLY A 422 -16.06 19.60 -13.53
CA GLY A 422 -17.50 19.72 -13.28
C GLY A 422 -18.00 19.00 -12.03
N ILE A 423 -17.19 18.16 -11.39
CA ILE A 423 -17.59 17.35 -10.24
C ILE A 423 -17.66 18.23 -8.99
N LYS A 424 -18.87 18.44 -8.46
CA LYS A 424 -19.13 19.35 -7.33
C LYS A 424 -18.82 18.73 -5.96
N SER A 425 -18.68 17.41 -5.89
CA SER A 425 -18.38 16.67 -4.67
C SER A 425 -16.89 16.52 -4.40
N LEU A 426 -16.02 16.81 -5.37
CA LEU A 426 -14.59 16.56 -5.26
C LEU A 426 -13.97 17.46 -4.18
N GLN A 427 -13.42 16.83 -3.15
CA GLN A 427 -12.79 17.45 -1.98
C GLN A 427 -11.28 17.25 -2.00
N ASN A 428 -10.81 16.08 -2.44
CA ASN A 428 -9.39 15.73 -2.46
C ASN A 428 -8.95 15.40 -3.90
N LEU A 429 -7.96 16.13 -4.40
CA LEU A 429 -7.34 15.87 -5.69
C LEU A 429 -5.82 15.76 -5.53
N SER A 430 -5.27 14.60 -5.91
CA SER A 430 -3.84 14.32 -5.86
C SER A 430 -3.34 13.93 -7.24
N LEU A 431 -2.42 14.72 -7.80
CA LEU A 431 -1.68 14.42 -9.03
C LEU A 431 -0.20 14.32 -8.64
N THR A 432 0.33 13.10 -8.61
CA THR A 432 1.67 12.83 -8.11
C THR A 432 2.49 12.10 -9.16
N ASN A 433 3.76 12.46 -9.31
CA ASN A 433 4.69 11.82 -10.27
C ASN A 433 4.14 11.77 -11.72
N CYS A 434 3.26 12.71 -12.07
CA CYS A 434 2.67 12.82 -13.40
C CYS A 434 3.61 13.63 -14.30
N HIS A 435 4.74 13.02 -14.66
CA HIS A 435 5.85 13.74 -15.30
C HIS A 435 5.44 14.53 -16.55
N SER A 436 4.56 13.98 -17.39
CA SER A 436 4.12 14.58 -18.65
C SER A 436 3.07 15.69 -18.50
N LEU A 437 2.54 15.92 -17.29
CA LEU A 437 1.48 16.90 -17.04
C LEU A 437 2.05 18.31 -17.23
N SER A 438 1.68 18.96 -18.32
CA SER A 438 2.19 20.30 -18.64
C SER A 438 1.23 21.43 -18.24
N GLN A 439 -0.07 21.14 -18.19
CA GLN A 439 -1.10 22.16 -18.01
C GLN A 439 -2.34 21.62 -17.28
N LEU A 440 -2.93 22.48 -16.45
CA LEU A 440 -4.27 22.30 -15.88
C LEU A 440 -5.31 23.11 -16.69
N PRO A 441 -6.55 22.63 -16.85
CA PRO A 441 -7.56 23.28 -17.68
C PRO A 441 -8.02 24.62 -17.10
N VAL A 442 -8.51 25.52 -17.95
CA VAL A 442 -9.02 26.83 -17.53
C VAL A 442 -10.22 26.71 -16.58
N GLU A 443 -10.97 25.63 -16.69
CA GLU A 443 -12.10 25.28 -15.85
C GLU A 443 -11.74 24.79 -14.45
N PHE A 444 -10.46 24.64 -14.10
CA PHE A 444 -10.02 24.03 -12.83
C PHE A 444 -10.67 24.67 -11.59
N GLY A 445 -10.84 25.99 -11.60
CA GLY A 445 -11.56 26.75 -10.56
C GLY A 445 -13.03 26.37 -10.31
N LYS A 446 -13.64 25.53 -11.16
CA LYS A 446 -15.00 25.02 -10.95
C LYS A 446 -15.10 23.99 -9.83
N LEU A 447 -13.98 23.44 -9.37
CA LEU A 447 -13.88 22.51 -8.23
C LEU A 447 -14.08 23.24 -6.88
N ARG A 448 -15.25 23.83 -6.67
CA ARG A 448 -15.55 24.71 -5.53
C ARG A 448 -15.60 24.01 -4.17
N SER A 449 -15.68 22.68 -4.16
CA SER A 449 -15.65 21.87 -2.94
C SER A 449 -14.26 21.36 -2.59
N LEU A 450 -13.25 21.64 -3.41
CA LEU A 450 -11.90 21.14 -3.20
C LEU A 450 -11.31 21.74 -1.93
N GLU A 451 -10.83 20.87 -1.04
CA GLU A 451 -10.18 21.20 0.24
C GLU A 451 -8.68 20.89 0.17
N ILE A 452 -8.30 19.83 -0.54
CA ILE A 452 -6.91 19.39 -0.69
C ILE A 452 -6.56 19.30 -2.17
N LEU A 453 -5.52 20.03 -2.57
CA LEU A 453 -4.88 19.92 -3.88
C LEU A 453 -3.41 19.53 -3.70
N ARG A 454 -3.02 18.35 -4.19
CA ARG A 454 -1.62 17.96 -4.29
C ARG A 454 -1.21 17.86 -5.76
N LEU A 455 -0.14 18.56 -6.11
CA LEU A 455 0.57 18.57 -7.38
C LEU A 455 2.04 18.27 -7.07
N TYR A 456 2.35 17.00 -6.80
CA TYR A 456 3.69 16.60 -6.38
C TYR A 456 4.49 16.04 -7.56
N ALA A 457 5.75 16.43 -7.70
CA ALA A 457 6.65 15.94 -8.75
C ALA A 457 6.00 15.98 -10.15
N CYS A 458 5.45 17.15 -10.51
CA CYS A 458 4.90 17.45 -11.84
C CYS A 458 5.84 18.43 -12.59
N PRO A 459 7.03 17.98 -13.04
CA PRO A 459 8.09 18.86 -13.50
C PRO A 459 7.78 19.68 -14.75
N TYR A 460 6.88 19.24 -15.64
CA TYR A 460 6.51 20.03 -16.84
C TYR A 460 5.39 21.04 -16.59
N LEU A 461 4.82 21.11 -15.39
CA LEU A 461 3.77 22.08 -15.07
C LEU A 461 4.39 23.47 -14.87
N GLU A 462 4.20 24.36 -15.83
CA GLU A 462 4.83 25.69 -15.83
C GLU A 462 4.02 26.76 -15.08
N THR A 463 2.69 26.61 -15.04
CA THR A 463 1.77 27.59 -14.48
C THR A 463 0.56 26.92 -13.82
N LEU A 464 0.03 27.57 -12.78
CA LEU A 464 -1.28 27.25 -12.21
C LEU A 464 -2.36 28.14 -12.84
N PRO A 465 -3.56 27.62 -13.13
CA PRO A 465 -4.59 28.39 -13.81
C PRO A 465 -5.14 29.49 -12.89
N PRO A 466 -5.36 30.73 -13.37
CA PRO A 466 -5.91 31.81 -12.55
C PRO A 466 -7.26 31.49 -11.92
N SER A 467 -8.07 30.65 -12.57
CA SER A 467 -9.36 30.21 -12.03
C SER A 467 -9.24 29.42 -10.72
N MET A 468 -8.08 28.83 -10.42
CA MET A 468 -7.80 28.14 -9.16
C MET A 468 -8.12 29.01 -7.93
N CYS A 469 -7.96 30.34 -8.03
CA CYS A 469 -8.29 31.32 -6.99
C CYS A 469 -9.80 31.42 -6.65
N ASP A 470 -10.68 30.75 -7.42
CA ASP A 470 -12.10 30.65 -7.13
C ASP A 470 -12.44 29.52 -6.12
N MET A 471 -11.49 28.65 -5.79
CA MET A 471 -11.69 27.48 -4.91
C MET A 471 -11.63 27.88 -3.43
N LYS A 472 -12.65 28.60 -2.95
CA LYS A 472 -12.69 29.19 -1.60
C LYS A 472 -12.66 28.20 -0.43
N ARG A 473 -12.83 26.90 -0.66
CA ARG A 473 -12.76 25.85 0.37
C ARG A 473 -11.39 25.19 0.47
N LEU A 474 -10.45 25.56 -0.40
CA LEU A 474 -9.13 24.97 -0.45
C LEU A 474 -8.37 25.32 0.84
N LYS A 475 -7.94 24.29 1.57
CA LYS A 475 -7.21 24.37 2.84
C LYS A 475 -5.74 24.01 2.69
N TYR A 476 -5.44 23.09 1.78
CA TYR A 476 -4.06 22.63 1.55
C TYR A 476 -3.71 22.64 0.07
N ILE A 477 -2.55 23.23 -0.24
CA ILE A 477 -1.89 23.11 -1.54
C ILE A 477 -0.50 22.52 -1.33
N ASP A 478 -0.21 21.44 -2.06
CA ASP A 478 1.14 20.91 -2.24
C ASP A 478 1.54 21.08 -3.70
N ILE A 479 2.64 21.77 -3.97
CA ILE A 479 3.24 21.92 -5.30
C ILE A 479 4.69 21.42 -5.32
N SER A 480 5.10 20.63 -4.32
CA SER A 480 6.50 20.25 -4.15
C SER A 480 7.05 19.53 -5.39
N GLN A 481 8.32 19.77 -5.71
CA GLN A 481 9.00 19.23 -6.91
C GLN A 481 8.31 19.59 -8.24
N CYS A 482 7.48 20.63 -8.30
CA CYS A 482 7.07 21.25 -9.55
C CYS A 482 8.18 22.18 -10.06
N VAL A 483 9.30 21.60 -10.49
CA VAL A 483 10.56 22.32 -10.71
C VAL A 483 10.51 23.45 -11.76
N ASN A 484 9.59 23.39 -12.73
CA ASN A 484 9.41 24.44 -13.74
C ASN A 484 8.24 25.39 -13.44
N LEU A 485 7.56 25.25 -12.31
CA LEU A 485 6.46 26.14 -11.94
C LEU A 485 7.00 27.54 -11.63
N THR A 486 6.54 28.53 -12.39
CA THR A 486 7.16 29.87 -12.42
C THR A 486 6.62 30.85 -11.39
N CYS A 487 5.33 30.79 -11.08
CA CYS A 487 4.70 31.66 -10.09
C CYS A 487 3.35 31.12 -9.60
N PHE A 488 2.89 31.64 -8.46
CA PHE A 488 1.49 31.53 -8.05
C PHE A 488 0.60 32.48 -8.86
N PRO A 489 -0.70 32.18 -9.03
CA PRO A 489 -1.62 33.09 -9.71
C PRO A 489 -1.80 34.43 -8.97
N GLU A 490 -1.95 35.52 -9.72
CA GLU A 490 -2.01 36.89 -9.19
C GLU A 490 -3.05 37.13 -8.08
N GLU A 491 -4.17 36.40 -8.11
CA GLU A 491 -5.26 36.51 -7.14
C GLU A 491 -5.22 35.43 -6.05
N ILE A 492 -4.06 34.82 -5.75
CA ILE A 492 -3.92 33.77 -4.73
C ILE A 492 -4.53 34.15 -3.37
N GLY A 493 -4.49 35.43 -3.00
CA GLY A 493 -5.11 35.97 -1.79
C GLY A 493 -6.63 35.75 -1.67
N ARG A 494 -7.33 35.34 -2.74
CA ARG A 494 -8.75 35.02 -2.71
C ARG A 494 -9.05 33.67 -2.04
N LEU A 495 -8.03 32.84 -1.82
CA LEU A 495 -8.13 31.55 -1.12
C LEU A 495 -8.18 31.77 0.39
N VAL A 496 -9.28 32.32 0.87
CA VAL A 496 -9.45 32.76 2.26
C VAL A 496 -9.39 31.64 3.32
N CYS A 497 -9.63 30.39 2.92
CA CYS A 497 -9.55 29.21 3.80
C CYS A 497 -8.23 28.44 3.67
N LEU A 498 -7.24 28.94 2.90
CA LEU A 498 -5.98 28.24 2.71
C LEU A 498 -5.17 28.27 4.01
N GLU A 499 -4.92 27.11 4.59
CA GLU A 499 -4.28 26.91 5.89
C GLU A 499 -2.81 26.50 5.73
N LYS A 500 -2.49 25.70 4.70
CA LYS A 500 -1.15 25.18 4.46
C LYS A 500 -0.73 25.27 3.00
N ILE A 501 0.53 25.67 2.77
CA ILE A 501 1.21 25.60 1.48
C ILE A 501 2.49 24.77 1.64
N ASP A 502 2.71 23.80 0.77
CA ASP A 502 3.97 23.07 0.63
C ASP A 502 4.54 23.31 -0.76
N MET A 503 5.74 23.89 -0.83
CA MET A 503 6.37 24.33 -2.07
C MET A 503 7.87 24.03 -2.10
N ARG A 504 8.29 22.91 -1.51
CA ARG A 504 9.69 22.47 -1.55
C ARG A 504 10.12 22.10 -2.95
N GLU A 505 11.40 22.27 -3.22
CA GLU A 505 12.04 21.97 -4.51
C GLU A 505 11.33 22.67 -5.69
N CYS A 506 10.97 23.95 -5.49
CA CYS A 506 10.32 24.81 -6.49
C CYS A 506 11.21 26.01 -6.88
N PRO A 507 12.37 25.78 -7.51
CA PRO A 507 13.41 26.81 -7.71
C PRO A 507 13.01 27.96 -8.66
N MET A 508 11.94 27.79 -9.44
CA MET A 508 11.48 28.79 -10.41
C MET A 508 10.49 29.79 -9.82
N ILE A 509 9.88 29.49 -8.66
CA ILE A 509 9.03 30.44 -7.94
C ILE A 509 9.94 31.41 -7.19
N ARG A 510 10.10 32.62 -7.74
CA ARG A 510 11.04 33.63 -7.23
C ARG A 510 10.38 34.83 -6.54
N TYR A 511 9.06 34.94 -6.63
CA TYR A 511 8.30 36.02 -6.01
C TYR A 511 6.88 35.56 -5.73
N LEU A 512 6.25 36.17 -4.74
CA LEU A 512 4.83 36.00 -4.46
C LEU A 512 4.02 37.15 -5.06
N PRO A 513 2.81 36.87 -5.57
CA PRO A 513 1.86 37.92 -5.92
C PRO A 513 1.53 38.81 -4.73
N LYS A 514 1.29 40.10 -4.97
CA LYS A 514 0.91 41.07 -3.92
C LYS A 514 -0.34 40.65 -3.15
N SER A 515 -1.23 39.86 -3.74
CA SER A 515 -2.43 39.38 -3.06
C SER A 515 -2.16 38.36 -1.96
N ALA A 516 -0.98 37.72 -1.92
CA ALA A 516 -0.63 36.69 -0.94
C ALA A 516 -0.76 37.17 0.51
N VAL A 517 -0.54 38.46 0.79
CA VAL A 517 -0.75 39.07 2.12
C VAL A 517 -2.21 38.98 2.63
N SER A 518 -3.16 38.68 1.74
CA SER A 518 -4.59 38.50 2.05
C SER A 518 -4.97 37.07 2.41
N LEU A 519 -4.02 36.14 2.51
CA LEU A 519 -4.24 34.75 2.95
C LEU A 519 -4.47 34.69 4.48
N GLN A 520 -5.70 34.97 4.90
CA GLN A 520 -6.06 35.17 6.32
C GLN A 520 -6.00 33.91 7.18
N SER A 521 -6.27 32.73 6.61
CA SER A 521 -6.27 31.46 7.34
C SER A 521 -4.94 30.72 7.29
N LEU A 522 -3.93 31.27 6.59
CA LEU A 522 -2.65 30.61 6.40
C LEU A 522 -1.96 30.46 7.76
N GLN A 523 -1.48 29.25 8.03
CA GLN A 523 -0.85 28.87 9.29
C GLN A 523 0.53 28.27 9.06
N LEU A 524 0.74 27.59 7.92
CA LEU A 524 2.00 26.90 7.65
C LEU A 524 2.41 27.03 6.19
N VAL A 525 3.64 27.46 5.97
CA VAL A 525 4.32 27.35 4.67
C VAL A 525 5.54 26.48 4.85
N ILE A 526 5.69 25.47 3.99
CA ILE A 526 6.90 24.67 3.90
C ILE A 526 7.59 25.02 2.59
N CYS A 527 8.84 25.47 2.65
CA CYS A 527 9.58 25.91 1.47
C CYS A 527 11.09 25.66 1.64
N ASP A 528 11.85 25.87 0.56
CA ASP A 528 13.30 25.81 0.60
C ASP A 528 13.89 27.10 1.20
N GLU A 529 15.14 27.04 1.66
CA GLU A 529 15.84 28.17 2.28
C GLU A 529 15.93 29.36 1.32
N GLU A 530 16.15 29.11 0.03
CA GLU A 530 16.34 30.14 -1.00
C GLU A 530 15.09 31.00 -1.25
N VAL A 531 13.92 30.49 -0.88
CA VAL A 531 12.62 31.15 -1.10
C VAL A 531 11.95 31.59 0.19
N GLN A 532 12.58 31.39 1.36
CA GLN A 532 11.99 31.76 2.65
C GLN A 532 11.67 33.27 2.71
N ASP A 533 12.62 34.12 2.32
CA ASP A 533 12.53 35.58 2.48
C ASP A 533 11.34 36.22 1.74
N MET A 534 10.83 35.59 0.66
CA MET A 534 9.69 36.14 -0.08
C MET A 534 8.38 36.12 0.71
N TRP A 535 8.31 35.35 1.80
CA TRP A 535 7.14 35.27 2.68
C TRP A 535 7.09 36.37 3.75
N SER A 536 8.12 37.22 3.85
CA SER A 536 8.23 38.27 4.87
C SER A 536 6.99 39.19 4.94
N ASP A 537 6.46 39.62 3.79
CA ASP A 537 5.27 40.48 3.74
C ASP A 537 4.01 39.77 4.27
N VAL A 538 3.93 38.46 4.10
CA VAL A 538 2.83 37.62 4.58
C VAL A 538 2.96 37.39 6.09
N GLU A 539 4.16 37.13 6.61
CA GLU A 539 4.42 37.04 8.06
C GLU A 539 4.10 38.37 8.77
N MET A 540 4.44 39.51 8.13
CA MET A 540 4.10 40.84 8.65
C MET A 540 2.59 41.11 8.70
N SER A 541 1.83 40.58 7.72
CA SER A 541 0.38 40.77 7.68
C SER A 541 -0.39 39.75 8.54
N ASN A 542 0.16 38.55 8.73
CA ASN A 542 -0.44 37.47 9.49
C ASN A 542 0.61 36.82 10.42
N SER A 543 0.63 37.27 11.68
CA SER A 543 1.60 36.83 12.69
C SER A 543 1.45 35.36 13.12
N ASN A 544 0.41 34.65 12.65
CA ASN A 544 0.19 33.24 12.97
C ASN A 544 0.75 32.29 11.91
N VAL A 545 1.31 32.81 10.80
CA VAL A 545 1.95 31.99 9.77
C VAL A 545 3.31 31.53 10.28
N LEU A 546 3.53 30.22 10.28
CA LEU A 546 4.83 29.61 10.48
C LEU A 546 5.47 29.30 9.12
N ILE A 547 6.65 29.85 8.85
CA ILE A 547 7.48 29.46 7.71
C ILE A 547 8.48 28.39 8.17
N GLN A 548 8.30 27.17 7.69
CA GLN A 548 9.15 26.03 7.97
C GLN A 548 10.07 25.78 6.77
N VAL A 549 11.37 25.99 6.96
CA VAL A 549 12.38 25.63 5.97
C VAL A 549 12.58 24.11 5.99
N ALA A 550 12.50 23.48 4.82
CA ALA A 550 12.77 22.07 4.69
C ALA A 550 14.28 21.81 4.85
N GLU A 551 14.64 20.95 5.81
CA GLU A 551 16.03 20.48 5.91
C GLU A 551 16.35 19.62 4.68
N GLN A 552 17.38 19.98 3.92
CA GLN A 552 17.86 19.19 2.80
C GLN A 552 18.41 17.85 3.31
N HIS A 553 17.55 16.83 3.40
CA HIS A 553 17.97 15.47 3.66
C HIS A 553 18.52 14.86 2.37
N TYR A 554 19.81 15.09 2.13
CA TYR A 554 20.60 14.34 1.17
C TYR A 554 20.86 12.92 1.71
N ASP A 555 19.82 12.08 1.80
CA ASP A 555 20.07 10.66 1.96
C ASP A 555 20.31 10.04 0.57
N LEU A 556 21.36 9.23 0.46
CA LEU A 556 21.83 8.64 -0.81
C LEU A 556 20.96 7.46 -1.28
N ASP A 557 19.86 7.19 -0.58
CA ASP A 557 18.96 6.05 -0.82
C ASP A 557 18.19 6.13 -2.15
N TRP A 558 18.14 7.30 -2.81
CA TRP A 558 17.52 7.44 -4.14
C TRP A 558 18.32 6.78 -5.29
N LEU A 559 19.55 6.30 -5.03
CA LEU A 559 20.36 5.57 -6.00
C LEU A 559 20.05 4.06 -6.07
N GLN A 560 19.04 3.57 -5.33
CA GLN A 560 18.57 2.18 -5.40
C GLN A 560 17.18 2.08 -6.05
N GLU A 561 17.05 2.43 -7.32
CA GLU A 561 15.93 1.96 -8.17
C GLU A 561 16.42 1.48 -9.54
#